data_AF-A0A8J8EWZ2-F1
#
_entry.id   AF-A0A8J8EWZ2-F1
#
_cell.length_a   1.000
_cell.length_b   1.000
_cell.length_c   1.000
_cell.angle_alpha   90.00
_cell.angle_beta   90.00
_cell.angle_gamma   90.00
#
_symmetry.space_group_name_H-M   'P 1'
#
loop_
_entity.id
_entity.type
_entity.pdbx_description
1 polymer ?
#
loop_
_entity_poly.entity_id
_entity_poly.type
_entity_poly.pdbx_seq_one_letter_code
_entity_poly.pdbx_strand_id
1 'polypeptide(L)'
;MDDFEFAEEKRTELGLSRAEFFHALLYHTNWSVVELHSENKKKDEQIKELEKENEELKRLVKSLQERIEKLELENQALKQGRSVRSYQDAKMLKALAEKAREGVSWKALCAEVLGLRDENKIKRLLKLAFVIKKDQHNKFPDTFYPKDIAEEFHEWALKRPEGVADVIDYVLYKEDTLKAAKGLAVGKAVGVGKAVGEKAPVVTALKSGRTAEQLIDAVFAVAHHEYMGLIEKRRGKEAKEFLQEQVPERLEKVLQKIDPADRRRAVLAVIERHEAASDWNEAFVSNLRRVAMRLLNAHYSKPLEVEADV
;
A
#
# COMPACT_ATOMS: atom_id res chain seq x y z
N MET A 1 81.88 12.73 5.90
CA MET A 1 80.82 13.06 6.88
C MET A 1 79.64 13.70 6.17
N ASP A 2 79.91 14.53 5.16
CA ASP A 2 78.94 15.34 4.42
C ASP A 2 77.81 14.54 3.72
N ASP A 3 78.08 13.35 3.19
CA ASP A 3 77.06 12.55 2.49
C ASP A 3 75.94 12.02 3.41
N PHE A 4 76.25 11.78 4.69
CA PHE A 4 75.25 11.29 5.65
C PHE A 4 74.36 12.42 6.16
N GLU A 5 74.94 13.60 6.40
CA GLU A 5 74.18 14.79 6.78
C GLU A 5 73.24 15.24 5.66
N PHE A 6 73.71 15.23 4.41
CA PHE A 6 72.88 15.50 3.24
C PHE A 6 71.70 14.53 3.10
N ALA A 7 71.94 13.23 3.33
CA ALA A 7 70.90 12.21 3.26
C ALA A 7 69.82 12.38 4.35
N GLU A 8 70.21 12.74 5.58
CA GLU A 8 69.27 12.98 6.68
C GLU A 8 68.49 14.30 6.51
N GLU A 9 69.13 15.34 6.00
CA GLU A 9 68.46 16.61 5.67
C GLU A 9 67.38 16.38 4.60
N LYS A 10 67.73 15.68 3.52
CA LYS A 10 66.79 15.33 2.45
C LYS A 10 65.67 14.39 2.88
N ARG A 11 65.95 13.41 3.72
CA ARG A 11 64.90 12.57 4.33
C ARG A 11 63.88 13.44 5.08
N THR A 12 64.38 14.40 5.85
CA THR A 12 63.56 15.27 6.69
C THR A 12 62.73 16.24 5.85
N GLU A 13 63.28 16.82 4.79
CA GLU A 13 62.53 17.64 3.81
C GLU A 13 61.38 16.87 3.16
N LEU A 14 61.62 15.61 2.80
CA LEU A 14 60.61 14.74 2.18
C LEU A 14 59.58 14.20 3.19
N GLY A 15 59.83 14.34 4.50
CA GLY A 15 58.93 13.82 5.53
C GLY A 15 58.86 12.30 5.57
N LEU A 16 59.90 11.61 5.07
CA LEU A 16 59.96 10.15 5.04
C LEU A 16 60.54 9.60 6.34
N SER A 17 60.04 8.46 6.80
CA SER A 17 60.75 7.69 7.84
C SER A 17 62.07 7.15 7.30
N ARG A 18 63.02 6.84 8.19
CA ARG A 18 64.32 6.27 7.79
C ARG A 18 64.16 5.00 6.94
N ALA A 19 63.26 4.11 7.33
CA ALA A 19 63.00 2.87 6.60
C ALA A 19 62.46 3.14 5.18
N GLU A 20 61.51 4.07 5.03
CA GLU A 20 60.94 4.44 3.73
C GLU A 20 61.99 5.11 2.83
N PHE A 21 62.84 5.96 3.41
CA PHE A 21 63.91 6.63 2.69
C PHE A 21 64.95 5.65 2.14
N PHE A 22 65.40 4.69 2.96
CA PHE A 22 66.29 3.63 2.50
C PHE A 22 65.62 2.75 1.46
N HIS A 23 64.34 2.40 1.63
CA HIS A 23 63.61 1.65 0.61
C HIS A 23 63.51 2.42 -0.71
N ALA A 24 63.19 3.71 -0.67
CA ALA A 24 63.10 4.53 -1.88
C ALA A 24 64.44 4.63 -2.61
N LEU A 25 65.55 4.83 -1.88
CA LEU A 25 66.90 4.85 -2.45
C LEU A 25 67.34 3.49 -3.04
N LEU A 26 66.95 2.38 -2.41
CA LEU A 26 67.32 1.04 -2.86
C LEU A 26 66.55 0.61 -4.12
N TYR A 27 65.29 1.03 -4.26
CA TYR A 27 64.43 0.64 -5.38
C TYR A 27 64.38 1.68 -6.51
N HIS A 28 64.74 2.93 -6.23
CA HIS A 28 64.74 4.02 -7.22
C HIS A 28 66.11 4.70 -7.23
N THR A 29 66.90 4.42 -8.27
CA THR A 29 68.18 5.10 -8.53
C THR A 29 68.02 6.55 -9.00
N ASN A 30 66.80 6.97 -9.33
CA ASN A 30 66.49 8.32 -9.78
C ASN A 30 65.77 9.09 -8.67
N TRP A 31 66.43 10.15 -8.19
CA TRP A 31 65.96 11.00 -7.11
C TRP A 31 64.59 11.63 -7.36
N SER A 32 64.29 11.99 -8.62
CA SER A 32 62.97 12.52 -9.00
C SER A 32 61.81 11.55 -8.71
N VAL A 33 62.07 10.23 -8.74
CA VAL A 33 61.05 9.22 -8.40
C VAL A 33 60.80 9.16 -6.89
N VAL A 34 61.84 9.37 -6.09
CA VAL A 34 61.74 9.44 -4.61
C VAL A 34 60.96 10.68 -4.19
N GLU A 35 61.22 11.82 -4.83
CA GLU A 35 60.48 13.07 -4.61
C GLU A 35 58.99 12.90 -4.98
N LEU A 36 58.69 12.33 -6.15
CA LEU A 36 57.32 12.05 -6.59
C LEU A 36 56.59 11.07 -5.65
N HIS A 37 57.30 10.09 -5.09
CA HIS A 37 56.70 9.15 -4.12
C HIS A 37 56.29 9.87 -2.84
N SER A 38 57.14 10.75 -2.32
CA SER A 38 56.83 11.62 -1.18
C SER A 38 55.66 12.55 -1.46
N GLU A 39 55.62 13.19 -2.64
CA GLU A 39 54.50 14.06 -3.03
C GLU A 39 53.17 13.30 -3.15
N ASN A 40 53.19 12.10 -3.74
CA ASN A 40 51.99 11.26 -3.82
C ASN A 40 51.50 10.86 -2.44
N LYS A 41 52.40 10.48 -1.52
CA LYS A 41 52.03 10.18 -0.13
C LYS A 41 51.36 11.37 0.56
N LYS A 42 51.93 12.57 0.43
CA LYS A 42 51.33 13.80 0.98
C LYS A 42 49.94 14.07 0.40
N LYS A 43 49.76 13.86 -0.91
CA LYS A 43 48.45 14.00 -1.57
C LYS A 43 47.45 12.94 -1.10
N ASP A 44 47.87 11.69 -0.94
CA ASP A 44 47.02 10.61 -0.43
C ASP A 44 46.58 10.85 1.02
N GLU A 45 47.48 11.38 1.86
CA GLU A 45 47.16 11.80 3.23
C GLU A 45 46.14 12.95 3.23
N GLN A 46 46.33 13.97 2.38
CA GLN A 46 45.38 15.06 2.21
C GLN A 46 44.01 14.57 1.70
N ILE A 47 43.97 13.63 0.76
CA ILE A 47 42.72 13.04 0.28
C ILE A 47 41.99 12.35 1.42
N LYS A 48 42.69 11.56 2.25
CA LYS A 48 42.08 10.89 3.41
C LYS A 48 41.54 11.88 4.45
N GLU A 49 42.24 13.00 4.68
CA GLU A 49 41.76 14.05 5.57
C GLU A 49 40.50 14.72 5.02
N LEU A 50 40.50 15.08 3.73
CA LEU A 50 39.34 15.67 3.05
C LEU A 50 38.15 14.71 2.95
N GLU A 51 38.40 13.41 2.83
CA GLU A 51 37.36 12.38 2.87
C GLU A 51 36.70 12.31 4.25
N LYS A 52 37.49 12.33 5.33
CA LYS A 52 36.97 12.39 6.70
C LYS A 52 36.16 13.67 6.94
N GLU A 53 36.70 14.82 6.54
CA GLU A 53 35.99 16.10 6.67
C GLU A 53 34.66 16.09 5.90
N ASN A 54 34.65 15.53 4.68
CA ASN A 54 33.43 15.37 3.91
C ASN A 54 32.40 14.45 4.59
N GLU A 55 32.83 13.36 5.22
CA GLU A 55 31.92 12.48 5.97
C GLU A 55 31.33 13.19 7.19
N GLU A 56 32.13 13.95 7.92
CA GLU A 56 31.67 14.77 9.05
C GLU A 56 30.69 15.84 8.61
N LEU A 57 30.98 16.55 7.52
CA LEU A 57 30.07 17.54 6.93
C LEU A 57 28.76 16.89 6.46
N LYS A 58 28.79 15.71 5.85
CA LYS A 58 27.57 14.96 5.47
C LYS A 58 26.72 14.62 6.69
N ARG A 59 27.34 14.18 7.79
CA ARG A 59 26.64 13.90 9.05
C ARG A 59 26.03 15.18 9.64
N LEU A 60 26.76 16.28 9.61
CA LEU A 60 26.30 17.58 10.08
C LEU A 60 25.10 18.08 9.26
N VAL A 61 25.19 18.02 7.93
CA VAL A 61 24.09 18.42 7.03
C VAL A 61 22.83 17.63 7.32
N LYS A 62 22.95 16.29 7.47
CA LYS A 62 21.81 15.45 7.82
C LYS A 62 21.19 15.84 9.17
N SER A 63 22.01 16.07 10.19
CA SER A 63 21.54 16.51 11.51
C SER A 63 20.83 17.87 11.46
N LEU A 64 21.34 18.81 10.67
CA LEU A 64 20.73 20.12 10.48
C LEU A 64 19.40 20.02 9.73
N GLN A 65 19.31 19.15 8.71
CA GLN A 65 18.05 18.88 8.00
C GLN A 65 16.97 18.33 8.94
N GLU A 66 17.29 17.32 9.74
CA GLU A 66 16.37 16.77 10.75
C GLU A 66 15.92 17.83 11.77
N ARG A 67 16.84 18.74 12.15
CA ARG A 67 16.53 19.85 13.06
C ARG A 67 15.61 20.88 12.43
N ILE A 68 15.82 21.23 11.16
CA ILE A 68 14.97 22.15 10.39
C ILE A 68 13.57 21.57 10.30
N GLU A 69 13.39 20.32 9.87
CA GLU A 69 12.07 19.68 9.74
C GLU A 69 11.31 19.70 11.07
N LYS A 70 11.99 19.42 12.18
CA LYS A 70 11.40 19.49 13.52
C LYS A 70 10.95 20.91 13.88
N LEU A 71 11.80 21.91 13.63
CA LEU A 71 11.49 23.31 13.92
C LEU A 71 10.39 23.88 13.01
N GLU A 72 10.29 23.42 11.77
CA GLU A 72 9.21 23.77 10.85
C GLU A 72 7.86 23.24 11.35
N LEU A 73 7.82 21.98 11.79
CA LEU A 73 6.63 21.39 12.41
C LEU A 73 6.23 22.12 13.70
N GLU A 74 7.21 22.47 14.55
CA GLU A 74 6.99 23.26 15.76
C GLU A 74 6.42 24.65 15.43
N ASN A 75 6.99 25.34 14.45
CA ASN A 75 6.49 26.65 14.01
C ASN A 75 5.07 26.57 13.43
N GLN A 76 4.78 25.57 12.60
CA GLN A 76 3.44 25.40 12.02
C GLN A 76 2.40 25.11 13.10
N ALA A 77 2.75 24.29 14.10
CA ALA A 77 1.88 24.01 15.24
C ALA A 77 1.63 25.26 16.09
N LEU A 78 2.68 26.02 16.41
CA LEU A 78 2.59 27.27 17.17
C LEU A 78 1.77 28.35 16.46
N LYS A 79 1.93 28.50 15.13
CA LYS A 79 1.11 29.42 14.32
C LYS A 79 -0.39 29.12 14.41
N GLN A 80 -0.76 27.87 14.67
CA GLN A 80 -2.14 27.43 14.86
C GLN A 80 -2.57 27.37 16.33
N GLY A 81 -1.70 27.76 17.27
CA GLY A 81 -1.96 27.68 18.71
C GLY A 81 -2.10 26.24 19.23
N ARG A 82 -1.53 25.26 18.53
CA ARG A 82 -1.64 23.83 18.84
C ARG A 82 -0.29 23.25 19.26
N SER A 83 -0.32 22.15 20.02
CA SER A 83 0.89 21.35 20.24
C SER A 83 1.28 20.60 18.96
N VAL A 84 2.56 20.29 18.77
CA VAL A 84 3.07 19.56 17.57
C VAL A 84 2.30 18.27 17.32
N ARG A 85 2.05 17.51 18.39
CA ARG A 85 1.30 16.24 18.31
C ARG A 85 -0.13 16.46 17.85
N SER A 86 -0.81 17.48 18.39
CA SER A 86 -2.16 17.85 17.99
C SER A 86 -2.21 18.35 16.54
N TYR A 87 -1.20 19.11 16.12
CA TYR A 87 -1.07 19.58 14.73
C TYR A 87 -0.88 18.41 13.74
N GLN A 88 0.02 17.46 14.05
CA GLN A 88 0.25 16.28 13.24
C GLN A 88 -1.00 15.39 13.18
N ASP A 89 -1.64 15.13 14.32
CA ASP A 89 -2.89 14.35 14.37
C ASP A 89 -3.99 15.05 13.54
N ALA A 90 -4.16 16.37 13.66
CA ALA A 90 -5.12 17.14 12.86
C ALA A 90 -4.79 17.13 11.36
N LYS A 91 -3.51 17.25 10.99
CA LYS A 91 -3.07 17.15 9.59
C LYS A 91 -3.37 15.78 8.99
N MET A 92 -3.18 14.71 9.76
CA MET A 92 -3.54 13.35 9.36
C MET A 92 -5.05 13.20 9.21
N LEU A 93 -5.85 13.69 10.16
CA LEU A 93 -7.30 13.64 10.09
C LEU A 93 -7.84 14.40 8.87
N LYS A 94 -7.31 15.59 8.59
CA LYS A 94 -7.68 16.38 7.42
C LYS A 94 -7.37 15.64 6.11
N ALA A 95 -6.18 15.06 5.99
CA ALA A 95 -5.82 14.26 4.82
C ALA A 95 -6.73 13.03 4.64
N LEU A 96 -7.11 12.37 5.73
CA LEU A 96 -8.06 11.26 5.71
C LEU A 96 -9.46 11.72 5.27
N ALA A 97 -9.94 12.86 5.77
CA ALA A 97 -11.24 13.41 5.43
C ALA A 97 -11.33 13.82 3.95
N GLU A 98 -10.29 14.45 3.39
CA GLU A 98 -10.23 14.83 1.96
C GLU A 98 -10.32 13.63 1.01
N LYS A 99 -9.96 12.44 1.49
CA LYS A 99 -10.00 11.17 0.73
C LYS A 99 -11.08 10.22 1.23
N ALA A 100 -11.92 10.65 2.17
CA ALA A 100 -13.00 9.83 2.71
C ALA A 100 -14.02 9.53 1.60
N ARG A 101 -14.41 8.26 1.52
CA ARG A 101 -15.37 7.74 0.54
C ARG A 101 -16.32 6.78 1.24
N GLU A 102 -17.59 6.80 0.82
CA GLU A 102 -18.57 5.85 1.34
C GLU A 102 -18.16 4.41 0.99
N GLY A 103 -18.49 3.45 1.85
CA GLY A 103 -18.18 2.04 1.60
C GLY A 103 -16.75 1.62 1.93
N VAL A 104 -15.86 2.57 2.27
CA VAL A 104 -14.47 2.28 2.64
C VAL A 104 -14.33 2.09 4.16
N SER A 105 -13.62 1.04 4.57
CA SER A 105 -13.32 0.82 5.99
C SER A 105 -12.29 1.82 6.52
N TRP A 106 -12.37 2.15 7.81
CA TRP A 106 -11.41 3.05 8.44
C TRP A 106 -9.96 2.56 8.28
N LYS A 107 -9.74 1.25 8.43
CA LYS A 107 -8.45 0.59 8.19
C LYS A 107 -7.96 0.77 6.75
N ALA A 108 -8.83 0.58 5.76
CA ALA A 108 -8.48 0.75 4.36
C ALA A 108 -8.15 2.22 4.04
N LEU A 109 -8.92 3.18 4.57
CA LEU A 109 -8.67 4.60 4.38
C LEU A 109 -7.30 5.02 4.96
N CYS A 110 -6.98 4.56 6.17
CA CYS A 110 -5.68 4.82 6.80
C CYS A 110 -4.51 4.17 6.04
N ALA A 111 -4.70 2.97 5.49
CA ALA A 111 -3.69 2.29 4.70
C ALA A 111 -3.44 2.99 3.34
N GLU A 112 -4.51 3.44 2.67
CA GLU A 112 -4.43 4.09 1.37
C GLU A 112 -3.81 5.50 1.47
N VAL A 113 -4.26 6.31 2.42
CA VAL A 113 -3.90 7.73 2.50
C VAL A 113 -2.58 7.96 3.24
N LEU A 114 -2.35 7.23 4.33
CA LEU A 114 -1.21 7.45 5.23
C LEU A 114 -0.18 6.31 5.18
N GLY A 115 -0.42 5.26 4.39
CA GLY A 115 0.45 4.07 4.36
C GLY A 115 0.49 3.32 5.71
N LEU A 116 -0.46 3.60 6.61
CA LEU A 116 -0.44 3.05 7.97
C LEU A 116 -0.93 1.60 7.98
N ARG A 117 -0.09 0.70 8.48
CA ARG A 117 -0.42 -0.72 8.73
C ARG A 117 -0.50 -1.08 10.22
N ASP A 118 -0.01 -0.19 11.09
CA ASP A 118 -0.01 -0.37 12.54
C ASP A 118 -1.43 -0.15 13.11
N GLU A 119 -2.05 -1.24 13.56
CA GLU A 119 -3.42 -1.23 14.07
C GLU A 119 -3.61 -0.34 15.30
N ASN A 120 -2.60 -0.18 16.15
CA ASN A 120 -2.69 0.69 17.33
C ASN A 120 -2.75 2.16 16.92
N LYS A 121 -1.96 2.55 15.91
CA LYS A 121 -2.01 3.90 15.34
C LYS A 121 -3.35 4.16 14.64
N ILE A 122 -3.86 3.18 13.89
CA ILE A 122 -5.18 3.26 13.23
C ILE A 122 -6.29 3.42 14.28
N LYS A 123 -6.28 2.62 15.36
CA LYS A 123 -7.23 2.73 16.49
C LYS A 123 -7.12 4.06 17.23
N ARG A 124 -5.92 4.64 17.31
CA ARG A 124 -5.73 5.95 17.94
C ARG A 124 -6.32 7.07 17.09
N LEU A 125 -6.08 7.08 15.77
CA LEU A 125 -6.68 8.05 14.84
C LEU A 125 -8.21 7.90 14.82
N LEU A 126 -8.71 6.67 14.83
CA LEU A 126 -10.14 6.37 14.94
C LEU A 126 -10.78 7.01 16.18
N LYS A 127 -10.15 6.85 17.34
CA LYS A 127 -10.62 7.45 18.60
C LYS A 127 -10.48 8.97 18.64
N LEU A 128 -9.64 9.55 17.79
CA LEU A 128 -9.54 11.00 17.65
C LEU A 128 -10.66 11.56 16.76
N ALA A 129 -11.01 10.83 15.70
CA ALA A 129 -12.08 11.23 14.77
C ALA A 129 -13.50 10.93 15.28
N PHE A 130 -13.73 9.78 15.91
CA PHE A 130 -15.07 9.29 16.26
C PHE A 130 -15.25 9.00 17.75
N VAL A 131 -16.50 9.06 18.22
CA VAL A 131 -16.90 8.75 19.60
C VAL A 131 -16.99 7.23 19.78
N ILE A 132 -15.86 6.57 19.94
CA ILE A 132 -15.81 5.12 20.18
C ILE A 132 -16.07 4.82 21.66
N LYS A 133 -17.31 4.48 22.02
CA LYS A 133 -17.71 3.99 23.35
C LYS A 133 -18.49 2.70 23.23
N LYS A 134 -18.29 1.79 24.19
CA LYS A 134 -19.11 0.59 24.33
C LYS A 134 -20.45 0.94 24.98
N ASP A 135 -21.48 0.17 24.67
CA ASP A 135 -22.78 0.25 25.30
C ASP A 135 -22.77 -0.34 26.72
N GLN A 136 -23.92 -0.28 27.40
CA GLN A 136 -24.10 -0.84 28.75
C GLN A 136 -23.88 -2.36 28.82
N HIS A 137 -23.90 -3.06 27.69
CA HIS A 137 -23.68 -4.51 27.58
C HIS A 137 -22.24 -4.84 27.14
N ASN A 138 -21.31 -3.87 27.21
CA ASN A 138 -19.90 -4.00 26.84
C ASN A 138 -19.70 -4.39 25.35
N LYS A 139 -20.67 -4.08 24.48
CA LYS A 139 -20.62 -4.27 23.03
C LYS A 139 -20.40 -2.93 22.33
N PHE A 140 -19.76 -2.97 21.17
CA PHE A 140 -19.66 -1.78 20.32
C PHE A 140 -20.99 -1.57 19.58
N PRO A 141 -21.54 -0.34 19.57
CA PRO A 141 -22.74 -0.04 18.80
C PRO A 141 -22.48 -0.20 17.30
N ASP A 142 -23.57 -0.27 16.55
CA ASP A 142 -23.51 -0.47 15.09
C ASP A 142 -23.13 0.80 14.33
N THR A 143 -23.20 1.97 14.96
CA THR A 143 -22.81 3.24 14.33
C THR A 143 -22.09 4.14 15.33
N PHE A 144 -20.99 4.75 14.88
CA PHE A 144 -20.25 5.78 15.59
C PHE A 144 -20.32 7.10 14.84
N TYR A 145 -20.51 8.16 15.61
CA TYR A 145 -20.54 9.53 15.10
C TYR A 145 -19.20 10.23 15.36
N PRO A 146 -18.84 11.19 14.51
CA PRO A 146 -17.63 11.99 14.63
C PRO A 146 -17.67 12.78 15.93
N LYS A 147 -16.49 13.12 16.45
CA LYS A 147 -16.35 14.02 17.59
C LYS A 147 -16.50 15.46 17.12
N ASP A 148 -16.95 16.33 18.02
CA ASP A 148 -17.05 17.77 17.78
C ASP A 148 -15.72 18.37 17.30
N ILE A 149 -14.60 17.89 17.83
CA ILE A 149 -13.23 18.33 17.48
C ILE A 149 -12.75 17.87 16.09
N ALA A 150 -13.47 16.96 15.44
CA ALA A 150 -13.13 16.40 14.12
C ALA A 150 -14.16 16.91 13.09
N GLU A 151 -14.18 18.23 12.92
CA GLU A 151 -15.10 18.96 12.04
C GLU A 151 -15.09 18.40 10.62
N GLU A 152 -13.93 17.95 10.15
CA GLU A 152 -13.77 17.41 8.79
C GLU A 152 -14.56 16.11 8.56
N PHE A 153 -15.00 15.45 9.63
CA PHE A 153 -15.79 14.21 9.58
C PHE A 153 -17.26 14.41 9.95
N HIS A 154 -17.77 15.63 10.20
CA HIS A 154 -19.14 15.86 10.69
C HIS A 154 -20.24 15.29 9.79
N GLU A 155 -20.04 15.23 8.47
CA GLU A 155 -21.00 14.63 7.53
C GLU A 155 -20.92 13.09 7.45
N TRP A 156 -19.98 12.48 8.18
CA TRP A 156 -19.68 11.06 8.10
C TRP A 156 -20.11 10.32 9.36
N ALA A 157 -20.37 9.03 9.22
CA ALA A 157 -20.56 8.11 10.33
C ALA A 157 -19.89 6.77 10.01
N LEU A 158 -19.38 6.11 11.05
CA LEU A 158 -18.79 4.78 10.93
C LEU A 158 -19.83 3.72 11.27
N LYS A 159 -20.20 2.91 10.29
CA LYS A 159 -21.18 1.83 10.45
C LYS A 159 -20.50 0.46 10.45
N ARG A 160 -20.99 -0.42 11.32
CA ARG A 160 -20.60 -1.83 11.38
C ARG A 160 -21.14 -2.60 10.17
N PRO A 161 -20.28 -3.26 9.38
CA PRO A 161 -20.72 -4.25 8.40
C PRO A 161 -21.16 -5.54 9.09
N GLU A 162 -22.04 -6.31 8.45
CA GLU A 162 -22.49 -7.61 8.98
C GLU A 162 -21.30 -8.54 9.23
N GLY A 163 -21.24 -9.15 10.42
CA GLY A 163 -20.20 -10.12 10.80
C GLY A 163 -18.84 -9.54 11.20
N VAL A 164 -18.68 -8.22 11.26
CA VAL A 164 -17.40 -7.58 11.64
C VAL A 164 -17.27 -7.40 13.15
N ALA A 165 -16.13 -7.75 13.74
CA ALA A 165 -15.89 -7.64 15.19
C ALA A 165 -15.02 -6.43 15.59
N ASP A 166 -14.02 -6.06 14.78
CA ASP A 166 -13.11 -4.94 15.10
C ASP A 166 -13.65 -3.61 14.56
N VAL A 167 -13.45 -2.54 15.33
CA VAL A 167 -13.94 -1.19 15.04
C VAL A 167 -13.16 -0.55 13.88
N ILE A 168 -11.92 -0.96 13.65
CA ILE A 168 -11.12 -0.45 12.51
C ILE A 168 -11.68 -0.90 11.16
N ASP A 169 -12.46 -1.99 11.13
CA ASP A 169 -13.08 -2.51 9.93
C ASP A 169 -14.48 -1.93 9.69
N TYR A 170 -14.91 -0.98 10.53
CA TYR A 170 -16.15 -0.23 10.32
C TYR A 170 -16.01 0.67 9.10
N VAL A 171 -17.12 0.87 8.41
CA VAL A 171 -17.19 1.51 7.09
C VAL A 171 -17.77 2.91 7.20
N LEU A 172 -17.17 3.85 6.48
CA LEU A 172 -17.66 5.23 6.40
C LEU A 172 -18.91 5.31 5.52
N TYR A 173 -19.91 6.04 6.01
CA TYR A 173 -21.13 6.41 5.29
C TYR A 173 -21.41 7.89 5.54
N LYS A 174 -22.05 8.59 4.60
CA LYS A 174 -22.57 9.92 4.90
C LYS A 174 -23.80 9.84 5.79
N GLU A 175 -24.02 10.85 6.61
CA GLU A 175 -25.16 10.88 7.53
C GLU A 175 -26.51 10.87 6.77
N ASP A 176 -26.55 11.52 5.60
CA ASP A 176 -27.73 11.60 4.74
C ASP A 176 -28.10 10.25 4.12
N THR A 177 -27.12 9.44 3.71
CA THR A 177 -27.36 8.08 3.19
C THR A 177 -27.86 7.15 4.30
N LEU A 178 -27.45 7.37 5.56
CA LEU A 178 -27.98 6.63 6.71
C LEU A 178 -29.41 7.05 7.09
N LYS A 179 -29.75 8.34 6.98
CA LYS A 179 -31.12 8.84 7.19
C LYS A 179 -32.07 8.31 6.11
N ALA A 180 -31.66 8.29 4.85
CA ALA A 180 -32.42 7.72 3.74
C ALA A 180 -32.67 6.20 3.93
N ALA A 181 -31.66 5.46 4.39
CA ALA A 181 -31.79 4.02 4.67
C ALA A 181 -32.77 3.72 5.81
N LYS A 182 -32.83 4.57 6.86
CA LYS A 182 -33.84 4.45 7.92
C LYS A 182 -35.24 4.85 7.45
N GLY A 183 -35.37 5.87 6.59
CA GLY A 183 -36.66 6.27 5.99
C GLY A 183 -37.31 5.15 5.16
N LEU A 184 -36.51 4.40 4.40
CA LEU A 184 -36.95 3.22 3.64
C LEU A 184 -37.35 2.03 4.55
N ALA A 185 -36.75 1.89 5.73
CA ALA A 185 -37.10 0.84 6.69
C ALA A 185 -38.41 1.15 7.44
N VAL A 186 -38.68 2.43 7.75
CA VAL A 186 -39.92 2.85 8.44
C VAL A 186 -41.13 2.79 7.49
N GLY A 187 -40.96 3.11 6.21
CA GLY A 187 -42.02 2.96 5.19
C GLY A 187 -42.47 1.52 4.92
N LYS A 188 -41.67 0.51 5.28
CA LYS A 188 -42.05 -0.92 5.17
C LYS A 188 -42.79 -1.47 6.40
N ALA A 189 -42.83 -0.73 7.51
CA ALA A 189 -43.47 -1.19 8.75
C ALA A 189 -44.93 -0.72 8.90
N VAL A 190 -45.40 0.23 8.08
CA VAL A 190 -46.80 0.71 8.09
C VAL A 190 -47.41 0.45 6.71
N GLY A 191 -47.93 -0.75 6.50
CA GLY A 191 -48.62 -1.08 5.25
C GLY A 191 -48.68 -2.56 4.91
N VAL A 192 -49.19 -3.41 5.80
CA VAL A 192 -49.74 -4.70 5.36
C VAL A 192 -51.07 -4.40 4.69
N GLY A 193 -51.05 -4.20 3.37
CA GLY A 193 -52.25 -3.83 2.61
C GLY A 193 -52.02 -3.59 1.12
N LYS A 194 -51.70 -4.66 0.39
CA LYS A 194 -52.22 -4.99 -0.95
C LYS A 194 -52.46 -3.82 -1.96
N ALA A 195 -51.51 -3.61 -2.88
CA ALA A 195 -51.68 -3.11 -4.27
C ALA A 195 -50.36 -3.35 -5.03
N VAL A 196 -50.23 -4.30 -5.96
CA VAL A 196 -50.48 -4.24 -7.43
C VAL A 196 -49.84 -3.04 -8.14
N GLY A 197 -48.87 -3.34 -9.02
CA GLY A 197 -48.20 -2.44 -9.98
C GLY A 197 -47.14 -1.53 -9.33
N GLU A 198 -45.87 -1.44 -9.71
CA GLU A 198 -45.18 -1.66 -10.97
C GLU A 198 -43.77 -2.21 -10.68
N LYS A 199 -43.16 -2.90 -11.66
CA LYS A 199 -41.79 -3.41 -11.57
C LYS A 199 -40.80 -2.23 -11.58
N ALA A 200 -40.33 -1.81 -10.41
CA ALA A 200 -39.03 -1.15 -10.31
C ALA A 200 -37.94 -2.23 -10.51
N PRO A 201 -36.89 -1.99 -11.32
CA PRO A 201 -35.84 -2.99 -11.51
C PRO A 201 -35.18 -3.25 -10.16
N VAL A 202 -35.23 -4.51 -9.72
CA VAL A 202 -34.46 -4.99 -8.57
C VAL A 202 -32.99 -4.84 -8.97
N VAL A 203 -32.37 -3.72 -8.58
CA VAL A 203 -30.91 -3.58 -8.67
C VAL A 203 -30.34 -4.54 -7.65
N THR A 204 -30.01 -5.76 -8.09
CA THR A 204 -29.24 -6.70 -7.29
C THR A 204 -27.93 -6.02 -6.93
N ALA A 205 -27.70 -5.77 -5.64
CA ALA A 205 -26.44 -5.23 -5.17
C ALA A 205 -25.30 -6.10 -5.71
N LEU A 206 -24.36 -5.48 -6.42
CA LEU A 206 -23.19 -6.16 -6.97
C LEU A 206 -22.37 -6.71 -5.80
N LYS A 207 -21.89 -7.95 -5.93
CA LYS A 207 -21.10 -8.60 -4.89
C LYS A 207 -19.67 -8.03 -4.89
N SER A 208 -19.09 -7.87 -3.71
CA SER A 208 -17.74 -7.32 -3.51
C SER A 208 -17.01 -8.01 -2.35
N GLY A 209 -15.70 -7.78 -2.27
CA GLY A 209 -14.83 -8.34 -1.25
C GLY A 209 -14.80 -9.87 -1.28
N ARG A 210 -14.96 -10.47 -0.10
CA ARG A 210 -14.91 -11.94 0.07
C ARG A 210 -16.05 -12.66 -0.65
N THR A 211 -17.20 -12.01 -0.84
CA THR A 211 -18.34 -12.61 -1.55
C THR A 211 -18.12 -12.68 -3.07
N ALA A 212 -17.37 -11.72 -3.63
CA ALA A 212 -16.91 -11.76 -5.01
C ALA A 212 -15.89 -12.88 -5.20
N GLU A 213 -14.92 -13.00 -4.28
CA GLU A 213 -13.96 -14.11 -4.30
C GLU A 213 -14.64 -15.48 -4.22
N GLN A 214 -15.59 -15.68 -3.30
CA GLN A 214 -16.33 -16.94 -3.17
C GLN A 214 -17.10 -17.31 -4.45
N LEU A 215 -17.64 -16.33 -5.16
CA LEU A 215 -18.31 -16.58 -6.43
C LEU A 215 -17.32 -16.98 -7.52
N ILE A 216 -16.19 -16.29 -7.63
CA ILE A 216 -15.15 -16.61 -8.62
C ILE A 216 -14.56 -17.98 -8.32
N ASP A 217 -14.28 -18.27 -7.05
CA ASP A 217 -13.78 -19.56 -6.57
C ASP A 217 -14.73 -20.70 -6.93
N ALA A 218 -16.03 -20.55 -6.69
CA ALA A 218 -17.02 -21.55 -7.08
C ALA A 218 -17.01 -21.83 -8.60
N VAL A 219 -16.85 -20.80 -9.44
CA VAL A 219 -16.78 -20.97 -10.90
C VAL A 219 -15.48 -21.66 -11.31
N PHE A 220 -14.36 -21.27 -10.72
CA PHE A 220 -13.06 -21.86 -11.01
C PHE A 220 -12.95 -23.30 -10.51
N ALA A 221 -13.56 -23.64 -9.37
CA ALA A 221 -13.64 -25.01 -8.87
C ALA A 221 -14.44 -25.91 -9.82
N VAL A 222 -15.58 -25.43 -10.33
CA VAL A 222 -16.35 -26.15 -11.36
C VAL A 222 -15.53 -26.31 -12.65
N ALA A 223 -14.85 -25.25 -13.10
CA ALA A 223 -13.98 -25.31 -14.27
C ALA A 223 -12.81 -26.28 -14.08
N HIS A 224 -12.23 -26.33 -12.88
CA HIS A 224 -11.16 -27.26 -12.53
C HIS A 224 -11.65 -28.71 -12.61
N HIS A 225 -12.82 -29.00 -12.04
CA HIS A 225 -13.38 -30.34 -12.07
C HIS A 225 -13.69 -30.82 -13.50
N GLU A 226 -14.28 -29.95 -14.33
CA GLU A 226 -14.56 -30.26 -15.74
C GLU A 226 -13.26 -30.43 -16.56
N TYR A 227 -12.27 -29.58 -16.32
CA TYR A 227 -10.95 -29.68 -16.96
C TYR A 227 -10.25 -30.99 -16.61
N MET A 228 -10.20 -31.36 -15.33
CA MET A 228 -9.59 -32.60 -14.87
C MET A 228 -10.32 -33.82 -15.45
N GLY A 229 -11.66 -33.79 -15.54
CA GLY A 229 -12.42 -34.85 -16.20
C GLY A 229 -12.11 -35.01 -17.70
N LEU A 230 -11.72 -33.94 -18.40
CA LEU A 230 -11.26 -34.02 -19.80
C LEU A 230 -9.83 -34.55 -19.91
N ILE A 231 -8.95 -34.16 -18.97
CA ILE A 231 -7.57 -34.65 -18.88
C ILE A 231 -7.53 -36.16 -18.58
N GLU A 232 -8.33 -36.63 -17.63
CA GLU A 232 -8.46 -38.05 -17.27
C GLU A 232 -8.90 -38.91 -18.46
N LYS A 233 -9.75 -38.36 -19.34
CA LYS A 233 -10.20 -39.01 -20.58
C LYS A 233 -9.20 -38.88 -21.74
N ARG A 234 -7.99 -38.36 -21.49
CA ARG A 234 -6.94 -38.09 -22.50
C ARG A 234 -7.37 -37.11 -23.60
N ARG A 235 -8.37 -36.27 -23.37
CA ARG A 235 -8.89 -35.26 -24.33
C ARG A 235 -8.21 -33.90 -24.13
N GLY A 236 -6.86 -33.89 -24.13
CA GLY A 236 -6.08 -32.69 -23.80
C GLY A 236 -6.32 -31.49 -24.74
N LYS A 237 -6.62 -31.74 -26.02
CA LYS A 237 -6.98 -30.67 -26.98
C LYS A 237 -8.28 -29.98 -26.58
N GLU A 238 -9.29 -30.76 -26.21
CA GLU A 238 -10.58 -30.24 -25.79
C GLU A 238 -10.54 -29.59 -24.41
N ALA A 239 -9.69 -30.10 -23.51
CA ALA A 239 -9.45 -29.46 -22.22
C ALA A 239 -8.87 -28.04 -22.39
N LYS A 240 -8.02 -27.85 -23.42
CA LYS A 240 -7.50 -26.53 -23.80
C LYS A 240 -8.55 -25.65 -24.45
N GLU A 241 -9.37 -26.18 -25.35
CA GLU A 241 -10.49 -25.45 -25.97
C GLU A 241 -11.52 -25.02 -24.91
N PHE A 242 -11.87 -25.90 -23.98
CA PHE A 242 -12.74 -25.59 -22.83
C PHE A 242 -12.23 -24.40 -22.01
N LEU A 243 -10.94 -24.40 -21.65
CA LEU A 243 -10.32 -23.28 -20.93
C LEU A 243 -10.30 -21.98 -21.75
N GLN A 244 -10.21 -22.06 -23.08
CA GLN A 244 -10.07 -20.89 -23.94
C GLN A 244 -11.41 -20.28 -24.38
N GLU A 245 -12.48 -21.06 -24.41
CA GLU A 245 -13.76 -20.63 -24.96
C GLU A 245 -14.87 -20.61 -23.90
N GLN A 246 -15.01 -21.68 -23.09
CA GLN A 246 -16.13 -21.79 -22.15
C GLN A 246 -15.86 -21.10 -20.81
N VAL A 247 -14.63 -21.19 -20.30
CA VAL A 247 -14.27 -20.55 -19.02
C VAL A 247 -14.37 -19.01 -19.09
N PRO A 248 -13.92 -18.33 -20.17
CA PRO A 248 -14.15 -16.90 -20.34
C PRO A 248 -15.62 -16.49 -20.25
N GLU A 249 -16.50 -17.22 -20.96
CA GLU A 249 -17.92 -16.89 -21.02
C GLU A 249 -18.58 -17.05 -19.63
N ARG A 250 -18.21 -18.11 -18.90
CA ARG A 250 -18.68 -18.32 -17.52
C ARG A 250 -18.15 -17.25 -16.58
N LEU A 251 -16.88 -16.89 -16.73
CA LEU A 251 -16.24 -15.84 -15.93
C LEU A 251 -16.90 -14.48 -16.19
N GLU A 252 -17.18 -14.12 -17.44
CA GLU A 252 -17.84 -12.86 -17.82
C GLU A 252 -19.24 -12.74 -17.18
N LYS A 253 -20.06 -13.81 -17.24
CA LYS A 253 -21.38 -13.86 -16.60
C LYS A 253 -21.32 -13.65 -15.08
N VAL A 254 -20.24 -14.10 -14.44
CA VAL A 254 -20.06 -13.93 -12.98
C VAL A 254 -19.50 -12.55 -12.66
N LEU A 255 -18.60 -12.02 -13.48
CA LEU A 255 -18.06 -10.67 -13.33
C LEU A 255 -19.15 -9.60 -13.47
N GLN A 256 -20.18 -9.80 -14.30
CA GLN A 256 -21.34 -8.93 -14.36
C GLN A 256 -22.09 -8.79 -13.02
N LYS A 257 -21.99 -9.79 -12.13
CA LYS A 257 -22.59 -9.79 -10.79
C LYS A 257 -21.67 -9.23 -9.71
N ILE A 258 -20.45 -8.84 -10.08
CA ILE A 258 -19.40 -8.34 -9.20
C ILE A 258 -19.14 -6.87 -9.51
N ASP A 259 -18.87 -6.10 -8.46
CA ASP A 259 -18.49 -4.68 -8.56
C ASP A 259 -17.31 -4.52 -9.53
N PRO A 260 -17.40 -3.68 -10.58
CA PRO A 260 -16.33 -3.42 -11.53
C PRO A 260 -14.98 -3.07 -10.89
N ALA A 261 -14.98 -2.36 -9.77
CA ALA A 261 -13.76 -2.00 -9.04
C ALA A 261 -13.11 -3.23 -8.39
N ASP A 262 -13.89 -4.27 -8.11
CA ASP A 262 -13.47 -5.45 -7.37
C ASP A 262 -13.17 -6.66 -8.26
N ARG A 263 -13.64 -6.66 -9.51
CA ARG A 263 -13.47 -7.75 -10.50
C ARG A 263 -12.03 -8.25 -10.62
N ARG A 264 -11.08 -7.34 -10.89
CA ARG A 264 -9.67 -7.69 -11.10
C ARG A 264 -9.04 -8.25 -9.82
N ARG A 265 -9.32 -7.61 -8.68
CA ARG A 265 -8.79 -8.02 -7.38
C ARG A 265 -9.32 -9.40 -6.99
N ALA A 266 -10.63 -9.63 -7.09
CA ALA A 266 -11.27 -10.88 -6.72
C ALA A 266 -10.76 -12.07 -7.57
N VAL A 267 -10.61 -11.87 -8.89
CA VAL A 267 -10.08 -12.91 -9.79
C VAL A 267 -8.64 -13.27 -9.46
N LEU A 268 -7.77 -12.26 -9.26
CA LEU A 268 -6.38 -12.51 -8.90
C LEU A 268 -6.24 -13.14 -7.53
N ALA A 269 -7.01 -12.69 -6.53
CA ALA A 269 -6.96 -13.24 -5.18
C ALA A 269 -7.31 -14.73 -5.12
N VAL A 270 -8.27 -15.19 -5.94
CA VAL A 270 -8.62 -16.62 -6.03
C VAL A 270 -7.51 -17.40 -6.74
N ILE A 271 -6.97 -16.90 -7.85
CA ILE A 271 -5.87 -17.57 -8.56
C ILE A 271 -4.63 -17.69 -7.66
N GLU A 272 -4.21 -16.61 -7.02
CA GLU A 272 -3.04 -16.59 -6.13
C GLU A 272 -3.22 -17.51 -4.92
N ARG A 273 -4.46 -17.64 -4.41
CA ARG A 273 -4.78 -18.59 -3.34
C ARG A 273 -4.51 -20.03 -3.76
N HIS A 274 -4.97 -20.44 -4.95
CA HIS A 274 -4.78 -21.80 -5.45
C HIS A 274 -3.36 -22.07 -5.95
N GLU A 275 -2.66 -21.04 -6.45
CA GLU A 275 -1.21 -21.13 -6.71
C GLU A 275 -0.44 -21.39 -5.40
N ALA A 276 -0.73 -20.62 -4.34
CA ALA A 276 -0.03 -20.72 -3.06
C ALA A 276 -0.39 -22.00 -2.29
N ALA A 277 -1.64 -22.45 -2.35
CA ALA A 277 -2.08 -23.68 -1.70
C ALA A 277 -1.62 -24.95 -2.44
N SER A 278 -1.27 -24.84 -3.73
CA SER A 278 -0.88 -25.97 -4.58
C SER A 278 -1.90 -27.12 -4.56
N ASP A 279 -3.17 -26.78 -4.38
CA ASP A 279 -4.29 -27.71 -4.25
C ASP A 279 -4.89 -28.11 -5.60
N TRP A 280 -4.64 -27.33 -6.65
CA TRP A 280 -5.05 -27.60 -8.04
C TRP A 280 -3.86 -27.91 -8.95
N ASN A 281 -4.15 -28.50 -10.10
CA ASN A 281 -3.13 -28.79 -11.11
C ASN A 281 -2.43 -27.50 -11.59
N GLU A 282 -1.10 -27.45 -11.50
CA GLU A 282 -0.29 -26.27 -11.84
C GLU A 282 -0.52 -25.78 -13.28
N ALA A 283 -0.64 -26.71 -14.24
CA ALA A 283 -0.89 -26.36 -15.64
C ALA A 283 -2.30 -25.78 -15.84
N PHE A 284 -3.29 -26.25 -15.08
CA PHE A 284 -4.62 -25.65 -15.06
C PHE A 284 -4.57 -24.21 -14.53
N VAL A 285 -3.98 -23.99 -13.35
CA VAL A 285 -3.93 -22.67 -12.70
C VAL A 285 -3.17 -21.64 -13.56
N SER A 286 -2.03 -22.05 -14.12
CA SER A 286 -1.24 -21.20 -15.02
C SER A 286 -2.03 -20.79 -16.29
N ASN A 287 -2.74 -21.73 -16.90
CA ASN A 287 -3.56 -21.45 -18.07
C ASN A 287 -4.80 -20.60 -17.72
N LEU A 288 -5.44 -20.88 -16.60
CA LEU A 288 -6.56 -20.11 -16.08
C LEU A 288 -6.15 -18.65 -15.85
N ARG A 289 -4.97 -18.40 -15.27
CA ARG A 289 -4.42 -17.06 -15.10
C ARG A 289 -4.27 -16.32 -16.42
N ARG A 290 -3.70 -16.96 -17.44
CA ARG A 290 -3.53 -16.36 -18.77
C ARG A 290 -4.88 -16.03 -19.42
N VAL A 291 -5.87 -16.90 -19.26
CA VAL A 291 -7.22 -16.69 -19.78
C VAL A 291 -7.91 -15.54 -19.05
N ALA A 292 -7.92 -15.57 -17.71
CA ALA A 292 -8.54 -14.55 -16.88
C ALA A 292 -7.93 -13.16 -17.11
N MET A 293 -6.60 -13.06 -17.21
CA MET A 293 -5.93 -11.79 -17.49
C MET A 293 -6.24 -11.24 -18.88
N ARG A 294 -6.36 -12.08 -19.91
CA ARG A 294 -6.78 -11.65 -21.25
C ARG A 294 -8.19 -11.05 -21.21
N LEU A 295 -9.12 -11.70 -20.51
CA LEU A 295 -10.50 -11.23 -20.37
C LEU A 295 -10.58 -9.92 -19.56
N LEU A 296 -9.87 -9.83 -18.44
CA LEU A 296 -9.83 -8.60 -17.65
C LEU A 296 -9.24 -7.44 -18.45
N ASN A 297 -8.13 -7.65 -19.16
CA ASN A 297 -7.53 -6.61 -20.00
C ASN A 297 -8.48 -6.13 -21.10
N ALA A 298 -9.25 -7.04 -21.73
CA ALA A 298 -10.25 -6.68 -22.73
C ALA A 298 -11.41 -5.83 -22.17
N HIS A 299 -11.80 -6.06 -20.91
CA HIS A 299 -12.80 -5.23 -20.21
C HIS A 299 -12.29 -3.83 -19.84
N TYR A 300 -11.00 -3.66 -19.52
CA TYR A 300 -10.43 -2.35 -19.21
C TYR A 300 -9.98 -1.55 -20.45
N SER A 301 -9.93 -2.17 -21.63
CA SER A 301 -9.59 -1.50 -22.90
C SER A 301 -10.79 -0.99 -23.71
N LYS A 302 -12.02 -1.41 -23.38
CA LYS A 302 -13.23 -0.87 -24.02
C LYS A 302 -13.74 0.32 -23.20
N PRO A 303 -13.97 1.51 -23.81
CA PRO A 303 -14.72 2.56 -23.11
C PRO A 303 -16.09 2.00 -22.74
N LEU A 304 -16.57 2.31 -21.52
CA LEU A 304 -17.93 1.97 -21.09
C LEU A 304 -18.94 2.65 -22.03
N GLU A 305 -19.36 1.96 -23.09
CA GLU A 305 -20.69 2.20 -23.66
C GLU A 305 -21.68 1.63 -22.65
N VAL A 306 -22.15 2.51 -21.77
CA VAL A 306 -23.38 2.29 -21.04
C VAL A 306 -24.47 2.40 -22.10
N GLU A 307 -25.10 1.28 -22.47
CA GLU A 307 -26.42 1.32 -23.10
C GLU A 307 -27.35 2.03 -22.10
N ALA A 308 -27.53 3.33 -22.32
CA ALA A 308 -28.62 4.07 -21.73
C ALA A 308 -29.86 3.73 -22.56
N ASP A 309 -30.71 2.85 -22.02
CA ASP A 309 -32.07 2.70 -22.51
C ASP A 309 -32.79 4.06 -22.41
N VAL A 310 -33.07 4.68 -23.57
CA VAL A 310 -34.17 5.63 -23.82
C VAL A 310 -34.85 5.21 -25.11
#